data_AF-A0A2T7U3M1-F1
#
_entry.id   AF-A0A2T7U3M1-F1
#
_cell.length_a   1.000
_cell.length_b   1.000
_cell.length_c   1.000
_cell.angle_alpha   90.00
_cell.angle_beta   90.00
_cell.angle_gamma   90.00
#
_symmetry.space_group_name_H-M   'P 1'
#
loop_
_entity.id
_entity.type
_entity.pdbx_description
1 polymer ?
#
loop_
_entity_poly.entity_id
_entity_poly.type
_entity_poly.pdbx_seq_one_letter_code
_entity_poly.pdbx_strand_id
1 'polypeptide(L)'
;MEHMLKSETRTIADTYPALLSSETQAKLDYLLDALENMDQRIALELERVKMSPADEELKDFVRQDILANHEASRLPLVQAVEDLRAQYRVSIADNSN
;
A
#
# COMPACT_ATOMS: atom_id res chain seq x y z
N MET A 1 -37.43 0.19 35.36
CA MET A 1 -36.14 -0.53 35.29
C MET A 1 -35.54 -0.24 33.90
N GLU A 2 -35.11 1.01 33.67
CA GLU A 2 -34.85 1.54 32.29
C GLU A 2 -33.51 2.29 32.19
N HIS A 3 -32.43 1.75 32.76
CA HIS A 3 -31.10 2.40 32.70
C HIS A 3 -29.96 1.45 32.31
N MET A 4 -30.22 0.40 31.51
CA MET A 4 -29.18 -0.58 31.13
C MET A 4 -28.91 -0.73 29.62
N LEU A 5 -29.53 0.08 28.74
CA LEU A 5 -29.33 -0.03 27.29
C LEU A 5 -28.47 1.09 26.66
N LYS A 6 -28.12 2.15 27.40
CA LYS A 6 -27.37 3.30 26.86
C LYS A 6 -25.84 3.19 27.00
N SER A 7 -25.33 2.26 27.81
CA SER A 7 -23.89 2.11 28.06
C SER A 7 -23.18 1.19 27.05
N GLU A 8 -23.87 0.18 26.53
CA GLU A 8 -23.29 -0.76 25.56
C GLU A 8 -23.11 -0.13 24.16
N THR A 9 -24.07 0.70 23.74
CA THR A 9 -24.05 1.37 22.44
C THR A 9 -22.94 2.42 22.32
N ARG A 10 -22.61 3.10 23.42
CA ARG A 10 -21.54 4.12 23.45
C ARG A 10 -20.15 3.49 23.29
N THR A 11 -19.93 2.34 23.94
CA THR A 11 -18.67 1.59 23.84
C THR A 11 -18.45 1.06 22.42
N ILE A 12 -19.50 0.56 21.75
CA ILE A 12 -19.39 0.06 20.37
C ILE A 12 -19.09 1.21 19.38
N ALA A 13 -19.76 2.36 19.54
CA ALA A 13 -19.55 3.53 18.67
C ALA A 13 -18.14 4.11 18.79
N ASP A 14 -17.52 4.09 19.97
CA ASP A 14 -16.15 4.58 20.18
C ASP A 14 -15.09 3.56 19.71
N THR A 15 -15.43 2.26 19.70
CA THR A 15 -14.49 1.18 19.31
C THR A 15 -14.47 0.94 17.79
N TYR A 16 -15.57 1.22 17.09
CA TYR A 16 -15.70 1.01 15.64
C TYR A 16 -14.70 1.83 14.79
N PRO A 17 -14.54 3.15 15.04
CA PRO A 17 -13.57 3.97 14.31
C PRO A 17 -12.12 3.54 14.57
N ALA A 18 -11.82 3.11 15.80
CA ALA A 18 -10.49 2.63 16.18
C ALA A 18 -10.11 1.33 15.46
N LEU A 19 -11.05 0.36 15.37
CA LEU A 19 -10.85 -0.89 14.63
C LEU A 19 -10.65 -0.66 13.13
N LEU A 20 -11.46 0.22 12.53
CA LEU A 20 -11.32 0.62 11.12
C LEU A 20 -9.97 1.30 10.86
N SER A 21 -9.52 2.18 11.75
CA SER A 21 -8.22 2.84 11.63
C SER A 21 -7.05 1.85 11.70
N SER A 22 -7.14 0.84 12.56
CA SER A 22 -6.11 -0.20 12.71
C SER A 22 -6.03 -1.12 11.48
N GLU A 23 -7.18 -1.46 10.88
CA GLU A 23 -7.21 -2.29 9.67
C GLU A 23 -6.69 -1.53 8.45
N THR A 24 -7.09 -0.25 8.29
CA THR A 24 -6.57 0.63 7.24
C THR A 24 -5.05 0.81 7.37
N GLN A 25 -4.54 0.94 8.59
CA GLN A 25 -3.10 1.07 8.84
C GLN A 25 -2.34 -0.21 8.52
N ALA A 26 -2.81 -1.38 8.95
CA ALA A 26 -2.19 -2.66 8.60
C ALA A 26 -2.18 -2.91 7.09
N LYS A 27 -3.26 -2.55 6.38
CA LYS A 27 -3.34 -2.62 4.91
C LYS A 27 -2.35 -1.67 4.23
N LEU A 28 -2.19 -0.46 4.77
CA LEU A 28 -1.24 0.52 4.26
C LEU A 28 0.19 0.01 4.41
N ASP A 29 0.56 -0.48 5.60
CA ASP A 29 1.90 -1.03 5.88
C ASP A 29 2.21 -2.20 4.94
N TYR A 30 1.26 -3.14 4.79
CA TYR A 30 1.41 -4.25 3.85
C TYR A 30 1.67 -3.80 2.41
N LEU A 31 0.95 -2.79 1.92
CA LEU A 31 1.14 -2.28 0.56
C LEU A 31 2.46 -1.55 0.38
N LEU A 32 2.92 -0.82 1.41
CA LEU A 32 4.22 -0.17 1.40
C LEU A 32 5.36 -1.21 1.37
N ASP A 33 5.27 -2.26 2.19
CA ASP A 33 6.20 -3.37 2.17
C ASP A 33 6.20 -4.09 0.80
N ALA A 34 5.02 -4.30 0.21
CA ALA A 34 4.91 -4.92 -1.11
C ALA A 34 5.58 -4.07 -2.20
N LEU A 35 5.38 -2.74 -2.17
CA LEU A 35 6.02 -1.80 -3.09
C LEU A 35 7.55 -1.81 -2.92
N GLU A 36 8.05 -1.78 -1.68
CA GLU A 36 9.48 -1.82 -1.40
C GLU A 36 10.11 -3.13 -1.91
N ASN A 37 9.51 -4.27 -1.59
CA ASN A 37 10.00 -5.58 -2.05
C ASN A 37 10.04 -5.68 -3.58
N MET A 38 9.04 -5.12 -4.26
CA MET A 38 9.00 -5.08 -5.71
C MET A 38 10.10 -4.18 -6.29
N ASP A 39 10.28 -2.98 -5.74
CA ASP A 39 11.35 -2.05 -6.15
C ASP A 39 12.74 -2.68 -5.95
N GLN A 40 12.97 -3.39 -4.83
CA GLN A 40 14.21 -4.13 -4.58
C GLN A 40 14.43 -5.27 -5.58
N ARG A 41 13.38 -6.06 -5.88
CA ARG A 41 13.46 -7.17 -6.84
C ARG A 41 13.85 -6.67 -8.22
N ILE A 42 13.27 -5.56 -8.68
CA ILE A 42 13.59 -4.98 -9.98
C ILE A 42 15.01 -4.43 -10.01
N ALA A 43 15.48 -3.78 -8.93
CA ALA A 43 16.87 -3.35 -8.83
C ALA A 43 17.86 -4.52 -9.01
N LEU A 44 17.57 -5.68 -8.39
CA LEU A 44 18.38 -6.89 -8.55
C LEU A 44 18.33 -7.45 -9.98
N GLU A 45 17.17 -7.41 -10.61
CA GLU A 45 17.00 -7.90 -11.99
C GLU A 45 17.75 -7.03 -13.00
N LEU A 46 17.67 -5.70 -12.84
CA LEU A 46 18.41 -4.75 -13.66
C LEU A 46 19.92 -4.90 -13.50
N GLU A 47 20.41 -5.16 -12.28
CA GLU A 47 21.84 -5.42 -12.05
C GLU A 47 22.27 -6.74 -12.72
N ARG A 48 21.42 -7.77 -12.72
CA ARG A 48 21.72 -9.02 -13.46
C ARG A 48 21.83 -8.79 -14.96
N VAL A 49 20.93 -7.99 -15.55
CA VAL A 49 20.99 -7.63 -16.97
C VAL A 49 22.27 -6.87 -17.28
N LYS A 50 22.64 -5.91 -16.43
CA LYS A 50 23.88 -5.14 -16.58
C LYS A 50 25.13 -6.03 -16.54
N MET A 51 25.16 -7.01 -15.64
CA MET A 51 26.29 -7.95 -15.47
C MET A 51 26.29 -9.09 -16.50
N SER A 52 25.27 -9.20 -17.34
CA SER A 52 25.19 -10.21 -18.39
C SER A 52 26.30 -10.03 -19.44
N PRO A 53 26.83 -11.11 -20.06
CA PRO A 53 27.77 -11.02 -21.18
C PRO A 53 27.07 -10.76 -22.53
N ALA A 54 25.75 -10.57 -22.56
CA ALA A 54 25.00 -10.22 -23.77
C ALA A 54 25.49 -8.90 -24.39
N ASP A 55 25.15 -8.67 -25.65
CA ASP A 55 25.39 -7.39 -26.30
C ASP A 55 24.55 -6.27 -25.66
N GLU A 56 25.00 -5.03 -25.79
CA GLU A 56 24.37 -3.88 -25.15
C GLU A 56 22.98 -3.55 -25.72
N GLU A 57 22.72 -3.85 -27.00
CA GLU A 57 21.42 -3.60 -27.62
C GLU A 57 20.35 -4.53 -27.03
N LEU A 58 20.68 -5.81 -26.87
CA LEU A 58 19.81 -6.77 -26.20
C LEU A 58 19.62 -6.43 -24.72
N LYS A 59 20.67 -6.00 -24.02
CA LYS A 59 20.54 -5.54 -22.62
C LYS A 59 19.61 -4.35 -22.50
N ASP A 60 19.73 -3.38 -23.40
CA ASP A 60 18.88 -2.19 -23.39
C ASP A 60 17.42 -2.55 -23.67
N PHE A 61 17.17 -3.43 -24.64
CA PHE A 61 15.83 -3.95 -24.92
C PHE A 61 15.22 -4.63 -23.70
N VAL A 62 15.94 -5.56 -23.07
CA VAL A 62 15.46 -6.26 -21.86
C VAL A 62 15.27 -5.30 -20.69
N ARG A 63 16.16 -4.32 -20.52
CA ARG A 63 16.04 -3.31 -19.47
C ARG A 63 14.77 -2.47 -19.62
N GLN A 64 14.43 -2.07 -20.85
CA GLN A 64 13.20 -1.33 -21.13
C GLN A 64 11.96 -2.17 -20.83
N ASP A 65 11.95 -3.46 -21.20
CA ASP A 65 10.84 -4.36 -20.90
C ASP A 65 10.63 -4.55 -19.39
N ILE A 66 11.73 -4.77 -18.64
CA ILE A 66 11.68 -4.88 -17.17
C ILE A 66 11.09 -3.62 -16.54
N LEU A 67 11.55 -2.44 -16.97
CA LEU A 67 11.08 -1.16 -16.42
C LEU A 67 9.61 -0.91 -16.76
N ALA A 68 9.19 -1.17 -18.00
CA ALA A 68 7.80 -1.02 -18.42
C ALA A 68 6.86 -1.94 -17.63
N ASN A 69 7.25 -3.21 -17.46
CA ASN A 69 6.46 -4.18 -16.70
C ASN A 69 6.40 -3.83 -15.20
N HIS A 70 7.49 -3.33 -14.64
CA HIS A 70 7.52 -2.82 -13.26
C HIS A 70 6.56 -1.64 -13.08
N GLU A 71 6.65 -0.63 -13.94
CA GLU A 71 5.80 0.56 -13.88
C GLU A 71 4.31 0.18 -13.96
N ALA A 72 3.95 -0.68 -14.92
CA ALA A 72 2.59 -1.15 -15.11
C ALA A 72 2.05 -1.93 -13.90
N SER A 73 2.90 -2.74 -13.26
CA SER A 73 2.54 -3.52 -12.07
C SER A 73 2.50 -2.68 -10.79
N ARG A 74 3.29 -1.62 -10.74
CA ARG A 74 3.45 -0.74 -9.57
C ARG A 74 2.34 0.28 -9.42
N LEU A 75 1.85 0.82 -10.54
CA LEU A 75 0.86 1.88 -10.54
C LEU A 75 -0.42 1.55 -9.73
N PRO A 76 -1.04 0.36 -9.85
CA PRO A 76 -2.23 0.02 -9.08
C PRO A 76 -1.99 0.00 -7.56
N LEU A 77 -0.80 -0.43 -7.12
CA LEU A 77 -0.44 -0.50 -5.70
C LEU A 77 -0.20 0.90 -5.13
N VAL A 78 0.44 1.78 -5.91
CA VAL A 78 0.60 3.20 -5.54
C VAL A 78 -0.76 3.88 -5.38
N GLN A 79 -1.68 3.65 -6.32
CA GLN A 79 -3.04 4.20 -6.24
C GLN A 79 -3.76 3.68 -4.99
N ALA A 80 -3.67 2.38 -4.69
CA ALA A 80 -4.28 1.81 -3.48
C ALA A 80 -3.72 2.43 -2.19
N VAL A 81 -2.41 2.71 -2.14
CA VAL A 81 -1.77 3.42 -1.02
C VAL A 81 -2.32 4.85 -0.87
N GLU A 82 -2.47 5.57 -1.97
CA GLU A 82 -3.01 6.93 -1.96
C GLU A 82 -4.48 6.95 -1.51
N ASP A 83 -5.28 6.01 -1.99
CA ASP A 83 -6.69 5.87 -1.63
C ASP A 83 -6.84 5.55 -0.12
N LEU A 84 -6.03 4.62 0.41
CA LEU A 84 -6.04 4.30 1.84
C LEU A 84 -5.58 5.48 2.70
N ARG A 85 -4.57 6.23 2.27
CA ARG A 85 -4.14 7.46 2.95
C ARG A 85 -5.22 8.54 2.91
N ALA A 86 -6.01 8.63 1.84
CA ALA A 86 -7.15 9.53 1.78
C ALA A 86 -8.25 9.10 2.76
N GLN A 87 -8.60 7.81 2.79
CA GLN A 87 -9.58 7.27 3.73
C GLN A 87 -9.18 7.49 5.20
N TYR A 88 -7.91 7.26 5.54
CA TYR A 88 -7.39 7.49 6.89
C TYR A 88 -7.47 8.97 7.31
N ARG A 89 -7.21 9.89 6.39
CA ARG A 89 -7.34 11.34 6.66
C ARG A 89 -8.79 11.74 6.92
N VAL A 90 -9.73 11.18 6.17
CA VAL A 90 -11.17 11.43 6.36
C VAL A 90 -11.64 10.88 7.71
N SER A 91 -11.25 9.66 8.07
CA SER A 91 -11.68 9.07 9.34
C SER A 91 -11.16 9.81 10.56
N ILE A 92 -9.95 10.38 10.51
CA ILE A 92 -9.43 11.26 11.58
C ILE A 92 -10.22 12.57 11.65
N ALA A 93 -10.56 13.17 10.50
CA ALA A 93 -11.32 14.42 10.46
C ALA A 93 -12.74 14.24 11.02
N ASP A 94 -13.41 13.13 10.70
CA ASP A 94 -14.75 12.82 11.19
C ASP A 94 -14.80 12.50 12.69
N ASN A 95 -13.72 11.95 13.26
CA ASN A 95 -13.58 11.71 14.70
C ASN A 95 -13.22 12.97 15.52
N SER A 96 -12.87 14.07 14.86
CA SER A 96 -12.45 15.33 15.51
C SER A 96 -13.57 16.37 15.62
N ASN A 97 -14.77 16.06 15.11
CA ASN A 97 -16.00 16.88 15.16
C ASN A 97 -17.04 16.27 16.11
#